data_AF-A0A178MBV7-F1
#
_entry.id   AF-A0A178MBV7-F1
#
_cell.length_a   1.000
_cell.length_b   1.000
_cell.length_c   1.000
_cell.angle_alpha   90.00
_cell.angle_beta   90.00
_cell.angle_gamma   90.00
#
_symmetry.space_group_name_H-M   'P 1'
#
loop_
_entity.id
_entity.type
_entity.pdbx_description
1 polymer ?
#
loop_
_entity_poly.entity_id
_entity_poly.type
_entity_poly.pdbx_seq_one_letter_code
_entity_poly.pdbx_strand_id
1 'polypeptide(L)'
;MAEPQSQTSRTKSLWPFYREVDGLEFSNHQKARDRFDQILAEGLSHYTGPPDLWHNIAMTAGRVQHNQAQLAFVEEGLREWPNNVDLLCDALQYRFSIHFDQEQAQRLWQTLASMPREQTGPYWRFWGYGAIYHATTLNDPVTALQLLDDGLLFVKRDGLMDILRTYRRVLIDSVPLRTLDSIDQLAAYHQEALAILESRYRMGIQLGIENAYVLAQDLARLYQERAGVEADESTPKEPDTYLRKALEYLDLAEKLYTGDPNHQVWTIYVQRVRILMAQHKYGEALKMLRSLPERMREGDPSLATMYKLAAYMTGESIEEAADRSATVAGQAAEKTKAEHLEEALQIIFANEGSLLFEIAKNNPAVVNILRRIVRALDMEKR
;
A
#
# COMPACT_ATOMS: atom_id res chain seq x y z
N MET A 1 -18.48 50.58 40.45
CA MET A 1 -18.81 49.61 39.37
C MET A 1 -17.49 49.07 38.89
N ALA A 2 -17.15 47.84 39.24
CA ALA A 2 -15.91 47.20 38.84
C ALA A 2 -16.10 46.61 37.44
N GLU A 3 -15.20 46.96 36.52
CA GLU A 3 -15.09 46.34 35.21
C GLU A 3 -14.85 44.83 35.37
N PRO A 4 -15.52 43.96 34.61
CA PRO A 4 -15.20 42.54 34.60
C PRO A 4 -13.81 42.38 33.96
N GLN A 5 -12.84 42.01 34.78
CA GLN A 5 -11.54 41.54 34.31
C GLN A 5 -11.78 40.36 33.38
N SER A 6 -11.54 40.54 32.07
CA SER A 6 -11.52 39.42 31.15
C SER A 6 -10.30 38.57 31.52
N GLN A 7 -10.55 37.42 32.15
CA GLN A 7 -9.58 36.36 32.25
C GLN A 7 -9.35 35.84 30.83
N THR A 8 -8.38 36.39 30.13
CA THR A 8 -7.82 35.79 28.92
C THR A 8 -7.17 34.48 29.34
N SER A 9 -7.87 33.35 29.18
CA SER A 9 -7.29 32.03 29.44
C SER A 9 -6.08 31.89 28.52
N ARG A 10 -4.88 31.85 29.09
CA ARG A 10 -3.63 31.76 28.33
C ARG A 10 -3.63 30.40 27.61
N THR A 11 -3.71 30.42 26.29
CA THR A 11 -3.64 29.21 25.45
C THR A 11 -2.27 28.55 25.61
N LYS A 12 -2.26 27.21 25.69
CA LYS A 12 -1.05 26.38 25.79
C LYS A 12 -0.51 26.11 24.39
N SER A 13 0.81 26.03 24.25
CA SER A 13 1.40 25.56 22.99
C SER A 13 1.16 24.05 22.82
N LEU A 14 0.85 23.60 21.61
CA LEU A 14 0.77 22.18 21.26
C LEU A 14 2.14 21.48 21.19
N TRP A 15 3.23 22.23 21.12
CA TRP A 15 4.55 21.66 20.86
C TRP A 15 5.00 20.60 21.88
N PRO A 16 4.81 20.79 23.20
CA PRO A 16 5.15 19.77 24.19
C PRO A 16 4.35 18.47 24.00
N PHE A 17 3.07 18.59 23.65
CA PHE A 17 2.21 17.44 23.38
C PHE A 17 2.70 16.67 22.15
N TYR A 18 2.95 17.37 21.04
CA TYR A 18 3.46 16.76 19.81
C TYR A 18 4.76 15.98 20.06
N ARG A 19 5.73 16.59 20.75
CA ARG A 19 7.01 15.95 21.07
C ARG A 19 6.86 14.67 21.90
N GLU A 20 5.84 14.60 22.76
CA GLU A 20 5.56 13.40 23.53
C GLU A 20 4.97 12.30 22.65
N VAL A 21 3.94 12.59 21.86
CA VAL A 21 3.25 11.56 21.06
C VAL A 21 4.08 11.08 19.87
N ASP A 22 4.89 11.95 19.26
CA ASP A 22 5.82 11.62 18.18
C ASP A 22 6.85 10.56 18.62
N GLY A 23 7.37 10.66 19.85
CA GLY A 23 8.26 9.64 20.42
C GLY A 23 7.58 8.30 20.75
N LEU A 24 6.26 8.29 20.85
CA LEU A 24 5.46 7.10 21.20
C LEU A 24 4.90 6.38 19.97
N GLU A 25 4.81 7.05 18.81
CA GLU A 25 4.00 6.58 17.69
C GLU A 25 4.43 5.22 17.11
N PHE A 26 5.72 4.87 17.23
CA PHE A 26 6.24 3.56 16.80
C PHE A 26 6.71 2.67 17.96
N SER A 27 6.74 3.20 19.18
CA SER A 27 7.29 2.51 20.36
C SER A 27 6.22 2.03 21.32
N ASN A 28 5.10 2.76 21.44
CA ASN A 28 4.00 2.42 22.33
C ASN A 28 2.68 3.08 21.86
N HIS A 29 2.00 2.44 20.92
CA HIS A 29 0.75 2.94 20.32
C HIS A 29 -0.34 3.17 21.38
N GLN A 30 -0.48 2.28 22.37
CA GLN A 30 -1.52 2.41 23.39
C GLN A 30 -1.31 3.66 24.23
N LYS A 31 -0.08 3.89 24.70
CA LYS A 31 0.22 5.09 25.49
C LYS A 31 0.00 6.38 24.67
N ALA A 32 0.34 6.37 23.38
CA ALA A 32 0.05 7.50 22.51
C ALA A 32 -1.46 7.77 22.40
N ARG A 33 -2.28 6.72 22.25
CA ARG A 33 -3.76 6.85 22.24
C ARG A 33 -4.29 7.43 23.56
N ASP A 34 -3.81 6.94 24.70
CA ASP A 34 -4.21 7.46 26.01
C ASP A 34 -3.89 8.97 26.15
N ARG A 35 -2.79 9.45 25.54
CA ARG A 35 -2.47 10.88 25.49
C ARG A 35 -3.43 11.68 24.61
N PHE A 36 -3.85 11.13 23.48
CA PHE A 36 -4.88 11.75 22.64
C PHE A 36 -6.22 11.85 23.37
N ASP A 37 -6.64 10.80 24.08
CA ASP A 37 -7.87 10.84 24.89
C ASP A 37 -7.80 11.93 25.97
N GLN A 38 -6.64 12.07 26.63
CA GLN A 38 -6.43 13.09 27.67
C GLN A 38 -6.55 14.52 27.12
N ILE A 39 -5.85 14.84 26.03
CA ILE A 39 -5.88 16.21 25.48
C ILE A 39 -7.25 16.56 24.87
N LEU A 40 -7.96 15.58 24.30
CA LEU A 40 -9.34 15.77 23.85
C LEU A 40 -10.28 16.06 25.02
N ALA A 41 -10.13 15.36 26.14
CA ALA A 41 -10.91 15.60 27.35
C ALA A 41 -10.61 16.96 27.99
N GLU A 42 -9.37 17.45 27.88
CA GLU A 42 -9.00 18.80 28.29
C GLU A 42 -9.67 19.87 27.42
N GLY A 43 -9.84 19.61 26.12
CA GLY A 43 -10.42 20.52 25.15
C GLY A 43 -9.35 21.22 24.29
N LEU A 44 -9.40 20.99 22.97
CA LEU A 44 -8.38 21.48 22.03
C LEU A 44 -8.36 23.01 21.90
N SER A 45 -9.47 23.70 22.20
CA SER A 45 -9.56 25.17 22.18
C SER A 45 -8.68 25.86 23.22
N HIS A 46 -8.11 25.11 24.18
CA HIS A 46 -7.10 25.61 25.10
C HIS A 46 -5.69 25.61 24.53
N TYR A 47 -5.52 25.15 23.29
CA TYR A 47 -4.23 24.95 22.65
C TYR A 47 -4.08 25.80 21.38
N THR A 48 -2.83 26.12 21.00
CA THR A 48 -2.49 26.87 19.78
C THR A 48 -1.22 26.30 19.15
N GLY A 49 -1.12 26.41 17.82
CA GLY A 49 0.04 26.00 17.05
C GLY A 49 0.01 26.50 15.61
N PRO A 50 1.17 26.51 14.91
CA PRO A 50 1.18 26.73 13.48
C PRO A 50 0.47 25.57 12.73
N PRO A 51 0.02 25.77 11.48
CA PRO A 51 -0.69 24.74 10.71
C PRO A 51 0.04 23.39 10.64
N ASP A 52 1.36 23.42 10.41
CA ASP A 52 2.18 22.20 10.35
C ASP A 52 2.12 21.39 11.64
N LEU A 53 1.98 22.04 12.80
CA LEU A 53 1.89 21.36 14.08
C LEU A 53 0.54 20.67 14.25
N TRP A 54 -0.55 21.33 13.87
CA TRP A 54 -1.89 20.72 13.82
C TRP A 54 -1.91 19.53 12.87
N HIS A 55 -1.34 19.68 11.66
CA HIS A 55 -1.17 18.61 10.68
C HIS A 55 -0.39 17.41 11.25
N ASN A 56 0.81 17.64 11.77
CA ASN A 56 1.70 16.57 12.24
C ASN A 56 1.09 15.78 13.39
N ILE A 57 0.37 16.45 14.29
CA ILE A 57 -0.34 15.79 15.39
C ILE A 57 -1.49 14.93 14.84
N ALA A 58 -2.28 15.45 13.88
CA ALA A 58 -3.34 14.68 13.24
C ALA A 58 -2.80 13.44 12.51
N MET A 59 -1.65 13.55 11.84
CA MET A 59 -0.96 12.42 11.21
C MET A 59 -0.50 11.38 12.23
N THR A 60 0.03 11.84 13.37
CA THR A 60 0.42 10.96 14.50
C THR A 60 -0.80 10.22 15.05
N ALA A 61 -1.92 10.92 15.24
CA ALA A 61 -3.19 10.32 15.66
C ALA A 61 -3.66 9.24 14.68
N GLY A 62 -3.55 9.49 13.38
CA GLY A 62 -3.84 8.50 12.34
C GLY A 62 -2.96 7.26 12.40
N ARG A 63 -1.65 7.41 12.60
CA ARG A 63 -0.69 6.29 12.72
C ARG A 63 -0.97 5.39 13.91
N VAL A 64 -1.46 5.96 15.02
CA VAL A 64 -1.89 5.19 16.20
C VAL A 64 -3.37 4.78 16.15
N GLN A 65 -4.02 4.94 14.98
CA GLN A 65 -5.41 4.56 14.70
C GLN A 65 -6.45 5.25 15.60
N HIS A 66 -6.20 6.51 15.96
CA HIS A 66 -7.10 7.34 16.75
C HIS A 66 -7.89 8.32 15.84
N ASN A 67 -8.79 7.79 15.01
CA ASN A 67 -9.52 8.55 13.98
C ASN A 67 -10.27 9.77 14.52
N GLN A 68 -10.83 9.71 15.74
CA GLN A 68 -11.50 10.86 16.35
C GLN A 68 -10.55 12.04 16.60
N ALA A 69 -9.37 11.77 17.15
CA ALA A 69 -8.36 12.80 17.39
C ALA A 69 -7.85 13.34 16.05
N GLN A 70 -7.58 12.46 15.09
CA GLN A 70 -7.13 12.85 13.76
C GLN A 70 -8.03 13.93 13.13
N LEU A 71 -9.35 13.74 13.13
CA LEU A 71 -10.27 14.77 12.63
C LEU A 71 -10.34 15.99 13.56
N ALA A 72 -10.44 15.80 14.88
CA ALA A 72 -10.59 16.90 15.83
C ALA A 72 -9.42 17.89 15.79
N PHE A 73 -8.17 17.40 15.64
CA PHE A 73 -7.00 18.25 15.52
C PHE A 73 -7.00 19.09 14.24
N VAL A 74 -7.41 18.51 13.11
CA VAL A 74 -7.53 19.27 11.86
C VAL A 74 -8.65 20.30 11.94
N GLU A 75 -9.80 19.94 12.52
CA GLU A 75 -10.92 20.88 12.71
C GLU A 75 -10.53 22.06 13.61
N GLU A 76 -9.85 21.82 14.72
CA GLU A 76 -9.38 22.90 15.60
C GLU A 76 -8.30 23.74 14.90
N GLY A 77 -7.38 23.10 14.18
CA GLY A 77 -6.39 23.80 13.36
C GLY A 77 -7.04 24.70 12.30
N LEU A 78 -8.15 24.27 11.68
CA LEU A 78 -8.93 25.08 10.73
C LEU A 78 -9.71 26.21 11.41
N ARG A 79 -10.07 26.09 12.69
CA ARG A 79 -10.64 27.24 13.44
C ARG A 79 -9.60 28.35 13.61
N GLU A 80 -8.34 27.98 13.87
CA GLU A 80 -7.23 28.93 14.01
C GLU A 80 -6.72 29.43 12.64
N TRP A 81 -6.68 28.56 11.63
CA TRP A 81 -6.11 28.80 10.30
C TRP A 81 -7.09 28.42 9.18
N PRO A 82 -8.21 29.14 9.01
CA PRO A 82 -9.33 28.72 8.16
C PRO A 82 -9.01 28.62 6.65
N ASN A 83 -7.97 29.31 6.20
CA ASN A 83 -7.56 29.34 4.79
C ASN A 83 -6.27 28.55 4.54
N ASN A 84 -5.82 27.71 5.47
CA ASN A 84 -4.64 26.88 5.26
C ASN A 84 -4.97 25.72 4.32
N VAL A 85 -4.24 25.62 3.20
CA VAL A 85 -4.51 24.65 2.14
C VAL A 85 -4.29 23.21 2.60
N ASP A 86 -3.19 22.92 3.32
CA ASP A 86 -2.90 21.56 3.79
C ASP A 86 -3.97 21.06 4.77
N LEU A 87 -4.35 21.87 5.77
CA LEU A 87 -5.39 21.50 6.73
C LEU A 87 -6.76 21.32 6.05
N LEU A 88 -7.09 22.15 5.06
CA LEU A 88 -8.32 21.98 4.27
C LEU A 88 -8.27 20.66 3.46
N CYS A 89 -7.11 20.30 2.91
CA CYS A 89 -6.93 19.06 2.18
C CYS A 89 -6.99 17.83 3.10
N ASP A 90 -6.38 17.88 4.29
CA ASP A 90 -6.48 16.80 5.28
C ASP A 90 -7.92 16.60 5.74
N ALA A 91 -8.63 17.70 6.03
CA ALA A 91 -10.05 17.65 6.39
C ALA A 91 -10.86 17.03 5.25
N LEU A 92 -10.64 17.45 4.00
CA LEU A 92 -11.30 16.87 2.83
C LEU A 92 -11.07 15.36 2.77
N GLN A 93 -9.81 14.93 2.87
CA GLN A 93 -9.43 13.51 2.84
C GLN A 93 -10.16 12.72 3.92
N TYR A 94 -10.14 13.19 5.16
CA TYR A 94 -10.74 12.47 6.29
C TYR A 94 -12.27 12.38 6.14
N ARG A 95 -12.90 13.43 5.60
CA ARG A 95 -14.35 13.44 5.36
C ARG A 95 -14.79 12.43 4.32
N PHE A 96 -14.05 12.24 3.23
CA PHE A 96 -14.47 11.27 2.20
C PHE A 96 -13.93 9.85 2.42
N SER A 97 -12.87 9.64 3.22
CA SER A 97 -12.21 8.33 3.34
C SER A 97 -12.35 7.62 4.69
N ILE A 98 -12.56 8.37 5.79
CA ILE A 98 -12.60 7.80 7.15
C ILE A 98 -13.96 8.03 7.80
N HIS A 99 -14.46 9.26 7.74
CA HIS A 99 -15.69 9.67 8.42
C HIS A 99 -16.94 9.66 7.53
N PHE A 100 -16.76 9.59 6.21
CA PHE A 100 -17.83 9.51 5.19
C PHE A 100 -18.91 10.60 5.28
N ASP A 101 -18.49 11.84 5.53
CA ASP A 101 -19.34 13.02 5.57
C ASP A 101 -19.23 13.80 4.25
N GLN A 102 -20.10 13.43 3.31
CA GLN A 102 -20.08 13.93 1.93
C GLN A 102 -20.43 15.42 1.82
N GLU A 103 -21.35 15.92 2.65
CA GLU A 103 -21.77 17.32 2.63
C GLU A 103 -20.61 18.23 3.05
N GLN A 104 -19.89 17.86 4.11
CA GLN A 104 -18.73 18.62 4.54
C GLN A 104 -17.56 18.48 3.55
N ALA A 105 -17.35 17.29 2.96
CA ALA A 105 -16.35 17.11 1.90
C ALA A 105 -16.63 18.02 0.70
N GLN A 106 -17.89 18.12 0.26
CA GLN A 106 -18.29 19.00 -0.84
C GLN A 106 -18.02 20.48 -0.51
N ARG A 107 -18.37 20.93 0.70
CA ARG A 107 -18.08 22.30 1.14
C ARG A 107 -16.59 22.60 1.15
N LEU A 108 -15.77 21.71 1.70
CA LEU A 108 -14.31 21.85 1.74
C LEU A 108 -13.71 21.90 0.33
N TRP A 109 -14.15 21.03 -0.58
CA TRP A 109 -13.71 21.05 -1.96
C TRP A 109 -14.10 22.35 -2.67
N GLN A 110 -15.32 22.85 -2.48
CA GLN A 110 -15.75 24.14 -3.05
C GLN A 110 -14.89 25.29 -2.56
N THR A 111 -14.56 25.32 -1.26
CA THR A 111 -13.61 26.29 -0.70
C THR A 111 -12.26 26.19 -1.41
N LEU A 112 -11.62 25.01 -1.40
CA LEU A 112 -10.32 24.76 -2.03
C LEU A 112 -10.31 25.13 -3.53
N ALA A 113 -11.34 24.73 -4.28
CA ALA A 113 -11.44 24.98 -5.71
C ALA A 113 -11.67 26.46 -6.06
N SER A 114 -12.20 27.26 -5.13
CA SER A 114 -12.37 28.70 -5.30
C SER A 114 -11.12 29.53 -4.98
N MET A 115 -10.11 28.93 -4.34
CA MET A 115 -8.87 29.62 -3.99
C MET A 115 -7.98 29.84 -5.23
N PRO A 116 -7.18 30.92 -5.28
CA PRO A 116 -6.25 31.17 -6.37
C PRO A 116 -5.26 30.01 -6.57
N ARG A 117 -4.93 29.70 -7.83
CA ARG A 117 -4.02 28.58 -8.15
C ARG A 117 -2.59 28.83 -7.71
N GLU A 118 -2.18 30.08 -7.57
CA GLU A 118 -0.91 30.48 -6.98
C GLU A 118 -0.82 30.05 -5.51
N GLN A 119 -1.97 29.93 -4.83
CA GLN A 119 -2.07 29.49 -3.44
C GLN A 119 -2.19 27.96 -3.33
N THR A 120 -3.03 27.31 -4.14
CA THR A 120 -3.28 25.87 -4.01
C THR A 120 -2.31 25.00 -4.83
N GLY A 121 -1.83 25.50 -5.95
CA GLY A 121 -1.02 24.78 -6.92
C GLY A 121 0.26 24.13 -6.36
N PRO A 122 1.03 24.81 -5.50
CA PRO A 122 2.24 24.21 -4.92
C PRO A 122 1.99 23.01 -3.99
N TYR A 123 0.75 22.81 -3.51
CA TYR A 123 0.41 21.78 -2.52
C TYR A 123 -0.04 20.51 -3.22
N TRP A 124 0.78 19.46 -3.19
CA TRP A 124 0.44 18.19 -3.84
C TRP A 124 -0.87 17.58 -3.33
N ARG A 125 -1.20 17.77 -2.04
CA ARG A 125 -2.43 17.26 -1.42
C ARG A 125 -3.69 17.80 -2.06
N PHE A 126 -3.67 19.05 -2.51
CA PHE A 126 -4.79 19.65 -3.23
C PHE A 126 -5.12 18.83 -4.50
N TRP A 127 -4.09 18.49 -5.28
CA TRP A 127 -4.25 17.74 -6.51
C TRP A 127 -4.54 16.26 -6.25
N GLY A 128 -3.78 15.62 -5.36
CA GLY A 128 -3.92 14.20 -5.05
C GLY A 128 -5.24 13.87 -4.36
N TYR A 129 -5.57 14.55 -3.26
CA TYR A 129 -6.81 14.30 -2.53
C TYR A 129 -8.03 14.82 -3.30
N GLY A 130 -7.88 15.93 -4.03
CA GLY A 130 -8.90 16.39 -4.97
C GLY A 130 -9.21 15.33 -6.04
N ALA A 131 -8.20 14.77 -6.69
CA ALA A 131 -8.39 13.72 -7.69
C ALA A 131 -9.07 12.48 -7.09
N ILE A 132 -8.65 12.02 -5.92
CA ILE A 132 -9.30 10.87 -5.25
C ILE A 132 -10.76 11.19 -4.91
N TYR A 133 -11.06 12.39 -4.41
CA TYR A 133 -12.42 12.82 -4.11
C TYR A 133 -13.31 12.79 -5.37
N HIS A 134 -12.83 13.33 -6.49
CA HIS A 134 -13.54 13.27 -7.78
C HIS A 134 -13.77 11.84 -8.24
N ALA A 135 -12.72 11.02 -8.24
CA ALA A 135 -12.79 9.65 -8.74
C ALA A 135 -13.69 8.74 -7.90
N THR A 136 -13.65 8.87 -6.57
CA THR A 136 -14.30 7.90 -5.66
C THR A 136 -15.62 8.38 -5.08
N THR A 137 -15.76 9.69 -4.86
CA THR A 137 -16.96 10.26 -4.21
C THR A 137 -17.91 10.85 -5.22
N LEU A 138 -17.40 11.55 -6.23
CA LEU A 138 -18.22 12.15 -7.28
C LEU A 138 -18.41 11.24 -8.50
N ASN A 139 -17.73 10.09 -8.54
CA ASN A 139 -17.71 9.19 -9.70
C ASN A 139 -17.29 9.89 -11.00
N ASP A 140 -16.35 10.84 -10.90
CA ASP A 140 -15.81 11.61 -12.02
C ASP A 140 -14.29 11.37 -12.16
N PRO A 141 -13.89 10.19 -12.69
CA PRO A 141 -12.49 9.85 -12.86
C PRO A 141 -11.81 10.65 -14.00
N VAL A 142 -12.60 11.28 -14.89
CA VAL A 142 -12.07 12.13 -15.96
C VAL A 142 -11.54 13.43 -15.38
N THR A 143 -12.33 14.12 -14.55
CA THR A 143 -11.87 15.32 -13.82
C THR A 143 -10.73 14.97 -12.86
N ALA A 144 -10.80 13.80 -12.21
CA ALA A 144 -9.70 13.33 -11.36
C ALA A 144 -8.38 13.20 -12.12
N LEU A 145 -8.39 12.61 -13.32
CA LEU A 145 -7.19 12.47 -14.14
C LEU A 145 -6.64 13.83 -14.60
N GLN A 146 -7.53 14.76 -14.96
CA GLN A 146 -7.17 16.14 -15.30
C GLN A 146 -6.49 16.86 -14.12
N LEU A 147 -7.02 16.71 -12.91
CA LEU A 147 -6.39 17.27 -11.71
C LEU A 147 -4.98 16.72 -11.47
N LEU A 148 -4.75 15.44 -11.74
CA LEU A 148 -3.41 14.87 -11.63
C LEU A 148 -2.47 15.40 -12.71
N ASP A 149 -2.92 15.48 -13.97
CA ASP A 149 -2.15 16.05 -15.07
C ASP A 149 -1.79 17.52 -14.81
N ASP A 150 -2.73 18.33 -14.30
CA ASP A 150 -2.47 19.70 -13.88
C ASP A 150 -1.47 19.73 -12.70
N GLY A 151 -1.63 18.84 -11.72
CA GLY A 151 -0.73 18.74 -10.57
C GLY A 151 0.73 18.55 -10.97
N LEU A 152 1.01 17.81 -12.04
CA LEU A 152 2.37 17.65 -12.58
C LEU A 152 3.03 18.97 -13.03
N LEU A 153 2.23 20.00 -13.35
CA LEU A 153 2.71 21.30 -13.81
C LEU A 153 2.96 22.28 -12.66
N PHE A 154 2.24 22.15 -11.55
CA PHE A 154 2.28 23.11 -10.44
C PHE A 154 3.11 22.63 -9.24
N VAL A 155 3.18 21.32 -9.01
CA VAL A 155 3.79 20.76 -7.82
C VAL A 155 5.31 20.69 -7.98
N LYS A 156 6.03 21.04 -6.91
CA LYS A 156 7.50 20.92 -6.87
C LYS A 156 7.92 19.45 -6.87
N ARG A 157 9.18 19.21 -7.24
CA ARG A 157 9.74 17.85 -7.43
C ARG A 157 9.52 16.90 -6.24
N ASP A 158 9.60 17.42 -5.02
CA ASP A 158 9.40 16.69 -3.76
C ASP A 158 7.96 16.17 -3.59
N GLY A 159 6.94 16.91 -4.06
CA GLY A 159 5.54 16.48 -4.04
C GLY A 159 5.09 15.65 -5.25
N LEU A 160 5.89 15.58 -6.32
CA LEU A 160 5.50 14.85 -7.54
C LEU A 160 5.35 13.35 -7.32
N MET A 161 6.07 12.78 -6.34
CA MET A 161 5.96 11.37 -6.00
C MET A 161 4.51 11.00 -5.62
N ASP A 162 3.87 11.83 -4.81
CA ASP A 162 2.51 11.60 -4.35
C ASP A 162 1.48 11.76 -5.48
N ILE A 163 1.69 12.72 -6.37
CA ILE A 163 0.86 12.89 -7.58
C ILE A 163 0.93 11.64 -8.46
N LEU A 164 2.16 11.18 -8.75
CA LEU A 164 2.38 10.02 -9.62
C LEU A 164 1.74 8.77 -9.05
N ARG A 165 1.91 8.47 -7.76
CA ARG A 165 1.28 7.31 -7.12
C ARG A 165 -0.25 7.40 -7.11
N THR A 166 -0.81 8.62 -7.07
CA THR A 166 -2.26 8.81 -7.06
C THR A 166 -2.92 8.42 -8.38
N TYR A 167 -2.20 8.41 -9.51
CA TYR A 167 -2.76 7.90 -10.78
C TYR A 167 -3.30 6.48 -10.65
N ARG A 168 -2.63 5.60 -9.89
CA ARG A 168 -3.12 4.22 -9.71
C ARG A 168 -4.45 4.19 -8.97
N ARG A 169 -4.62 5.04 -7.97
CA ARG A 169 -5.87 5.13 -7.20
C ARG A 169 -7.04 5.58 -8.07
N VAL A 170 -6.78 6.43 -9.08
CA VAL A 170 -7.79 6.93 -10.03
C VAL A 170 -8.03 5.98 -11.20
N LEU A 171 -7.01 5.26 -11.67
CA LEU A 171 -7.12 4.43 -12.87
C LEU A 171 -7.46 2.96 -12.57
N ILE A 172 -7.12 2.47 -11.38
CA ILE A 172 -7.27 1.05 -11.01
C ILE A 172 -8.22 0.87 -9.83
N ASP A 173 -8.12 1.72 -8.80
CA ASP A 173 -8.84 1.51 -7.55
C ASP A 173 -10.22 2.23 -7.49
N SER A 174 -10.61 2.96 -8.54
CA SER A 174 -11.88 3.70 -8.61
C SER A 174 -12.71 3.31 -9.84
N VAL A 175 -13.82 4.02 -10.07
CA VAL A 175 -14.68 3.77 -11.23
C VAL A 175 -13.90 4.01 -12.54
N PRO A 176 -14.15 3.20 -13.59
CA PRO A 176 -13.45 3.35 -14.87
C PRO A 176 -13.76 4.69 -15.54
N LEU A 177 -12.84 5.16 -16.40
CA LEU A 177 -12.98 6.42 -17.16
C LEU A 177 -14.20 6.48 -18.10
N ARG A 178 -14.82 5.33 -18.37
CA ARG A 178 -15.97 5.15 -19.25
C ARG A 178 -16.80 3.96 -18.79
N THR A 179 -18.06 3.92 -19.18
CA THR A 179 -18.89 2.72 -18.97
C THR A 179 -18.28 1.52 -19.69
N LEU A 180 -18.27 0.37 -19.02
CA LEU A 180 -17.77 -0.89 -19.55
C LEU A 180 -18.91 -1.91 -19.51
N ASP A 181 -19.33 -2.37 -20.68
CA ASP A 181 -20.48 -3.28 -20.86
C ASP A 181 -20.06 -4.74 -21.10
N SER A 182 -18.74 -5.02 -21.18
CA SER A 182 -18.22 -6.36 -21.42
C SER A 182 -16.84 -6.61 -20.78
N ILE A 183 -16.49 -7.90 -20.64
CA ILE A 183 -15.17 -8.33 -20.16
C ILE A 183 -14.06 -7.86 -21.12
N ASP A 184 -14.29 -7.90 -22.43
CA ASP A 184 -13.31 -7.43 -23.42
C ASP A 184 -13.04 -5.92 -23.27
N GLN A 185 -14.08 -5.13 -22.99
CA GLN A 185 -13.92 -3.70 -22.71
C GLN A 185 -13.16 -3.45 -21.41
N LEU A 186 -13.38 -4.28 -20.38
CA LEU A 186 -12.63 -4.23 -19.14
C LEU A 186 -11.15 -4.58 -19.33
N ALA A 187 -10.85 -5.62 -20.10
CA ALA A 187 -9.48 -6.00 -20.43
C ALA A 187 -8.77 -4.88 -21.22
N ALA A 188 -9.44 -4.30 -22.22
CA ALA A 188 -8.92 -3.17 -22.97
C ALA A 188 -8.68 -1.93 -22.09
N TYR A 189 -9.63 -1.60 -21.22
CA TYR A 189 -9.47 -0.51 -20.24
C TYR A 189 -8.28 -0.75 -19.32
N HIS A 190 -8.11 -1.98 -18.82
CA HIS A 190 -7.00 -2.33 -17.95
C HIS A 190 -5.66 -2.12 -18.67
N GLN A 191 -5.53 -2.54 -19.93
CA GLN A 191 -4.32 -2.30 -20.72
C GLN A 191 -4.04 -0.81 -20.93
N GLU A 192 -5.05 -0.01 -21.21
CA GLU A 192 -4.92 1.45 -21.33
C GLU A 192 -4.47 2.10 -20.02
N ALA A 193 -5.11 1.74 -18.89
CA ALA A 193 -4.76 2.23 -17.57
C ALA A 193 -3.30 1.89 -17.21
N LEU A 194 -2.88 0.64 -17.44
CA LEU A 194 -1.50 0.21 -17.23
C LEU A 194 -0.51 0.98 -18.12
N ALA A 195 -0.88 1.33 -19.35
CA ALA A 195 -0.03 2.10 -20.25
C ALA A 195 0.17 3.55 -19.77
N ILE A 196 -0.91 4.19 -19.27
CA ILE A 196 -0.83 5.52 -18.65
C ILE A 196 0.08 5.46 -17.43
N LEU A 197 -0.13 4.50 -16.53
CA LEU A 197 0.71 4.34 -15.33
C LEU A 197 2.18 4.12 -15.67
N GLU A 198 2.48 3.25 -16.63
CA GLU A 198 3.84 3.01 -17.10
C GLU A 198 4.50 4.32 -17.58
N SER A 199 3.79 5.10 -18.39
CA SER A 199 4.27 6.39 -18.89
C SER A 199 4.57 7.37 -17.74
N ARG A 200 3.63 7.50 -16.80
CA ARG A 200 3.75 8.43 -15.66
C ARG A 200 4.89 8.04 -14.71
N TYR A 201 5.03 6.76 -14.37
CA TYR A 201 6.10 6.30 -13.49
C TYR A 201 7.48 6.42 -14.14
N ARG A 202 7.60 6.10 -15.44
CA ARG A 202 8.86 6.29 -16.19
C ARG A 202 9.28 7.74 -16.22
N MET A 203 8.33 8.65 -16.47
CA MET A 203 8.58 10.10 -16.41
C MET A 203 9.11 10.51 -15.04
N GLY A 204 8.50 10.04 -13.94
CA GLY A 204 8.97 10.38 -12.60
C GLY A 204 10.40 9.91 -12.29
N ILE A 205 10.75 8.70 -12.74
CA ILE A 205 12.12 8.17 -12.64
C ILE A 205 13.09 9.01 -13.47
N GLN A 206 12.73 9.39 -14.70
CA GLN A 206 13.56 10.21 -15.59
C GLN A 206 13.79 11.62 -15.03
N LEU A 207 12.80 12.20 -14.36
CA LEU A 207 12.92 13.46 -13.64
C LEU A 207 13.75 13.32 -12.35
N GLY A 208 14.13 12.10 -11.95
CA GLY A 208 14.91 11.80 -10.76
C GLY A 208 14.23 12.23 -9.47
N ILE A 209 12.89 12.13 -9.41
CA ILE A 209 12.12 12.49 -8.21
C ILE A 209 12.68 11.76 -6.97
N GLU A 210 12.64 12.42 -5.81
CA GLU A 210 13.07 11.81 -4.56
C GLU A 210 12.27 10.53 -4.29
N ASN A 211 12.95 9.49 -3.80
CA ASN A 211 12.35 8.16 -3.59
C ASN A 211 11.80 7.50 -4.88
N ALA A 212 12.33 7.84 -6.06
CA ALA A 212 11.97 7.20 -7.34
C ALA A 212 12.14 5.67 -7.37
N TYR A 213 12.86 5.07 -6.42
CA TYR A 213 12.88 3.61 -6.25
C TYR A 213 11.47 3.04 -6.02
N VAL A 214 10.57 3.78 -5.37
CA VAL A 214 9.17 3.36 -5.18
C VAL A 214 8.42 3.31 -6.52
N LEU A 215 8.66 4.26 -7.42
CA LEU A 215 8.10 4.23 -8.78
C LEU A 215 8.66 3.04 -9.59
N ALA A 216 9.93 2.70 -9.38
CA ALA A 216 10.54 1.53 -10.00
C ALA A 216 9.93 0.22 -9.45
N GLN A 217 9.65 0.13 -8.15
CA GLN A 217 8.89 -0.99 -7.58
C GLN A 217 7.46 -1.06 -8.14
N ASP A 218 6.77 0.08 -8.25
CA ASP A 218 5.42 0.14 -8.80
C ASP A 218 5.41 -0.24 -10.29
N LEU A 219 6.43 0.14 -11.09
CA LEU A 219 6.62 -0.36 -12.46
C LEU A 219 6.85 -1.88 -12.50
N ALA A 220 7.69 -2.41 -11.61
CA ALA A 220 7.90 -3.85 -11.53
C ALA A 220 6.59 -4.60 -11.24
N ARG A 221 5.75 -4.07 -10.35
CA ARG A 221 4.42 -4.59 -10.07
C ARG A 221 3.51 -4.51 -11.32
N LEU A 222 3.50 -3.41 -12.06
CA LEU A 222 2.70 -3.29 -13.28
C LEU A 222 3.09 -4.36 -14.31
N TYR A 223 4.38 -4.66 -14.47
CA TYR A 223 4.80 -5.72 -15.39
C TYR A 223 4.48 -7.12 -14.88
N GLN A 224 4.50 -7.36 -13.56
CA GLN A 224 3.96 -8.61 -12.99
C GLN A 224 2.46 -8.76 -13.29
N GLU A 225 1.68 -7.68 -13.17
CA GLU A 225 0.25 -7.67 -13.49
C GLU A 225 0.01 -7.99 -14.97
N ARG A 226 0.81 -7.43 -15.88
CA ARG A 226 0.75 -7.77 -17.32
C ARG A 226 1.12 -9.22 -17.61
N ALA A 227 2.13 -9.76 -16.94
CA ALA A 227 2.50 -11.17 -17.09
C ALA A 227 1.37 -12.12 -16.66
N GLY A 228 0.61 -11.74 -15.62
CA GLY A 228 -0.56 -12.50 -15.18
C GLY A 228 -1.69 -12.50 -16.21
N VAL A 229 -2.04 -11.33 -16.77
CA VAL A 229 -3.10 -11.21 -17.79
C VAL A 229 -2.77 -12.04 -19.04
N GLU A 230 -1.52 -11.98 -19.53
CA GLU A 230 -1.13 -12.75 -20.72
C GLU A 230 -1.03 -14.27 -20.47
N ALA A 231 -0.86 -14.72 -19.22
CA ALA A 231 -0.85 -16.15 -18.90
C ALA A 231 -2.25 -16.81 -18.97
N ASP A 232 -3.31 -16.02 -18.80
CA ASP A 232 -4.72 -16.47 -18.84
C ASP A 232 -5.31 -16.45 -20.27
N GLU A 233 -4.81 -15.58 -21.14
CA GLU A 233 -5.16 -15.59 -22.55
C GLU A 233 -4.45 -16.75 -23.25
N SER A 234 -5.16 -17.56 -24.03
CA SER A 234 -4.66 -18.74 -24.75
C SER A 234 -3.65 -18.45 -25.87
N THR A 235 -3.01 -17.28 -25.83
CA THR A 235 -2.02 -16.80 -26.78
C THR A 235 -0.64 -16.82 -26.12
N PRO A 236 0.35 -17.55 -26.65
CA PRO A 236 1.69 -17.63 -26.07
C PRO A 236 2.46 -16.34 -26.42
N LYS A 237 2.18 -15.25 -25.73
CA LYS A 237 3.15 -14.16 -25.57
C LYS A 237 3.91 -14.46 -24.29
N GLU A 238 5.24 -14.57 -24.41
CA GLU A 238 6.13 -15.04 -23.34
C GLU A 238 5.96 -14.21 -22.05
N PRO A 239 5.26 -14.73 -21.01
CA PRO A 239 5.10 -14.01 -19.74
C PRO A 239 6.47 -13.67 -19.12
N ASP A 240 7.48 -14.47 -19.45
CA ASP A 240 8.88 -14.27 -19.12
C ASP A 240 9.46 -12.93 -19.56
N THR A 241 8.98 -12.33 -20.65
CA THR A 241 9.47 -11.02 -21.10
C THR A 241 9.03 -9.91 -20.15
N TYR A 242 7.80 -9.94 -19.64
CA TYR A 242 7.35 -8.97 -18.64
C TYR A 242 7.96 -9.24 -17.28
N LEU A 243 8.08 -10.50 -16.86
CA LEU A 243 8.74 -10.84 -15.60
C LEU A 243 10.23 -10.42 -15.60
N ARG A 244 10.92 -10.55 -16.73
CA ARG A 244 12.29 -10.02 -16.90
C ARG A 244 12.34 -8.50 -16.78
N LYS A 245 11.44 -7.76 -17.44
CA LYS A 245 11.33 -6.30 -17.26
C LYS A 245 11.05 -5.93 -15.81
N ALA A 246 10.19 -6.68 -15.12
CA ALA A 246 9.92 -6.45 -13.70
C ALA A 246 11.19 -6.59 -12.86
N LEU A 247 12.03 -7.60 -13.11
CA LEU A 247 13.34 -7.74 -12.46
C LEU A 247 14.28 -6.56 -12.77
N GLU A 248 14.35 -6.09 -14.01
CA GLU A 248 15.16 -4.91 -14.38
C GLU A 248 14.76 -3.65 -13.60
N TYR A 249 13.46 -3.44 -13.37
CA TYR A 249 12.98 -2.34 -12.55
C TYR A 249 13.23 -2.53 -11.05
N LEU A 250 13.25 -3.76 -10.54
CA LEU A 250 13.66 -4.02 -9.16
C LEU A 250 15.16 -3.79 -8.96
N ASP A 251 16.00 -4.10 -9.97
CA ASP A 251 17.41 -3.73 -9.99
C ASP A 251 17.63 -2.22 -9.99
N LEU A 252 16.81 -1.49 -10.74
CA LEU A 252 16.81 -0.04 -10.69
C LEU A 252 16.35 0.48 -9.32
N ALA A 253 15.29 -0.08 -8.74
CA ALA A 253 14.79 0.30 -7.42
C ALA A 253 15.87 0.12 -6.35
N GLU A 254 16.58 -1.01 -6.34
CA GLU A 254 17.66 -1.24 -5.39
C GLU A 254 18.80 -0.23 -5.55
N LYS A 255 19.20 0.11 -6.78
CA LYS A 255 20.23 1.13 -7.06
C LYS A 255 19.82 2.54 -6.63
N LEU A 256 18.52 2.83 -6.68
CA LEU A 256 17.95 4.12 -6.28
C LEU A 256 17.59 4.20 -4.79
N TYR A 257 17.76 3.12 -4.03
CA TYR A 257 17.33 3.06 -2.64
C TYR A 257 18.14 4.01 -1.75
N THR A 258 17.43 4.81 -0.94
CA THR A 258 18.00 5.89 -0.12
C THR A 258 18.06 5.58 1.37
N GLY A 259 17.63 4.38 1.82
CA GLY A 259 17.62 4.02 3.24
C GLY A 259 16.37 4.46 4.00
N ASP A 260 15.26 4.74 3.31
CA ASP A 260 14.01 5.16 3.94
C ASP A 260 13.47 4.07 4.89
N PRO A 261 13.26 4.39 6.19
CA PRO A 261 12.74 3.44 7.17
C PRO A 261 11.29 3.01 6.90
N ASN A 262 10.49 3.83 6.20
CA ASN A 262 9.11 3.51 5.85
C ASN A 262 9.00 2.52 4.69
N HIS A 263 10.06 2.43 3.88
CA HIS A 263 10.12 1.58 2.69
C HIS A 263 11.38 0.74 2.72
N GLN A 264 11.40 -0.24 3.62
CA GLN A 264 12.57 -1.09 3.81
C GLN A 264 12.99 -1.79 2.50
N VAL A 265 14.29 -1.87 2.26
CA VAL A 265 14.89 -2.56 1.09
C VAL A 265 14.35 -3.98 0.89
N TRP A 266 13.97 -4.65 1.99
CA TRP A 266 13.38 -6.00 1.99
C TRP A 266 12.13 -6.10 1.11
N THR A 267 11.36 -5.02 0.96
CA THR A 267 10.19 -4.98 0.07
C THR A 267 10.56 -5.22 -1.40
N ILE A 268 11.72 -4.76 -1.85
CA ILE A 268 12.28 -5.02 -3.18
C ILE A 268 12.58 -6.51 -3.33
N TYR A 269 13.25 -7.10 -2.34
CA TYR A 269 13.63 -8.51 -2.36
C TYR A 269 12.43 -9.45 -2.31
N VAL A 270 11.40 -9.13 -1.51
CA VAL A 270 10.15 -9.90 -1.50
C VAL A 270 9.49 -9.90 -2.87
N GLN A 271 9.45 -8.76 -3.58
CA GLN A 271 8.92 -8.72 -4.95
C GLN A 271 9.76 -9.52 -5.94
N ARG A 272 11.11 -9.48 -5.81
CA ARG A 272 12.00 -10.31 -6.65
C ARG A 272 11.75 -11.80 -6.42
N VAL A 273 11.62 -12.24 -5.17
CA VAL A 273 11.31 -13.63 -4.82
C VAL A 273 10.05 -14.09 -5.55
N ARG A 274 8.97 -13.28 -5.51
CA ARG A 274 7.71 -13.60 -6.18
C ARG A 274 7.91 -13.82 -7.69
N ILE A 275 8.67 -12.95 -8.36
CA ILE A 275 8.97 -13.11 -9.79
C ILE A 275 9.82 -14.36 -10.04
N LEU A 276 10.87 -14.59 -9.24
CA LEU A 276 11.74 -15.76 -9.39
C LEU A 276 10.94 -17.06 -9.24
N MET A 277 10.03 -17.12 -8.27
CA MET A 277 9.14 -18.27 -8.10
C MET A 277 8.15 -18.43 -9.27
N ALA A 278 7.63 -17.33 -9.83
CA ALA A 278 6.79 -17.37 -11.03
C ALA A 278 7.56 -17.87 -12.27
N GLN A 279 8.87 -17.62 -12.34
CA GLN A 279 9.77 -18.14 -13.36
C GLN A 279 10.33 -19.55 -13.04
N HIS A 280 9.82 -20.21 -12.00
CA HIS A 280 10.30 -21.52 -11.52
C HIS A 280 11.79 -21.55 -11.08
N LYS A 281 12.39 -20.40 -10.79
CA LYS A 281 13.77 -20.26 -10.29
C LYS A 281 13.84 -20.42 -8.77
N TYR A 282 13.40 -21.57 -8.27
CA TYR A 282 13.21 -21.79 -6.83
C TYR A 282 14.52 -21.74 -6.02
N GLY A 283 15.66 -22.16 -6.58
CA GLY A 283 16.96 -22.07 -5.91
C GLY A 283 17.40 -20.63 -5.63
N GLU A 284 17.22 -19.74 -6.60
CA GLU A 284 17.52 -18.31 -6.45
C GLU A 284 16.55 -17.65 -5.45
N ALA A 285 15.25 -17.98 -5.57
CA ALA A 285 14.23 -17.51 -4.64
C ALA A 285 14.53 -17.93 -3.20
N LEU A 286 14.94 -19.18 -2.99
CA LEU A 286 15.29 -19.71 -1.67
C LEU A 286 16.50 -18.99 -1.07
N LYS A 287 17.56 -18.79 -1.86
CA LYS A 287 18.75 -18.04 -1.42
C LYS A 287 18.37 -16.63 -0.96
N MET A 288 17.49 -15.95 -1.68
CA MET A 288 17.02 -14.61 -1.32
C MET A 288 16.14 -14.63 -0.07
N LEU A 289 15.20 -15.57 0.04
CA LEU A 289 14.35 -15.73 1.24
C LEU A 289 15.17 -16.03 2.51
N ARG A 290 16.28 -16.77 2.40
CA ARG A 290 17.22 -16.99 3.51
C ARG A 290 17.91 -15.73 4.00
N SER A 291 18.10 -14.74 3.12
CA SER A 291 18.76 -13.47 3.47
C SER A 291 17.84 -12.46 4.16
N LEU A 292 16.52 -12.70 4.18
CA LEU A 292 15.57 -11.83 4.87
C LEU A 292 15.66 -12.03 6.40
N PRO A 293 15.38 -10.99 7.20
CA PRO A 293 15.29 -11.12 8.66
C PRO A 293 14.27 -12.19 9.07
N GLU A 294 14.65 -13.06 10.02
CA GLU A 294 13.82 -14.19 10.47
C GLU A 294 12.43 -13.76 10.94
N ARG A 295 12.36 -12.70 11.77
CA ARG A 295 11.10 -12.08 12.22
C ARG A 295 10.13 -11.71 11.08
N MET A 296 10.65 -11.40 9.90
CA MET A 296 9.86 -11.04 8.74
C MET A 296 9.37 -12.29 8.01
N ARG A 297 10.27 -13.27 7.83
CA ARG A 297 9.96 -14.55 7.19
C ARG A 297 8.91 -15.34 7.98
N GLU A 298 8.94 -15.28 9.31
CA GLU A 298 8.00 -15.98 10.19
C GLU A 298 6.74 -15.16 10.49
N GLY A 299 6.86 -13.84 10.56
CA GLY A 299 5.74 -12.95 10.87
C GLY A 299 4.76 -12.70 9.72
N ASP A 300 5.15 -13.00 8.47
CA ASP A 300 4.28 -12.91 7.29
C ASP A 300 3.97 -14.32 6.75
N PRO A 301 2.71 -14.79 6.85
CA PRO A 301 2.30 -16.11 6.36
C PRO A 301 2.59 -16.35 4.87
N SER A 302 2.56 -15.31 4.03
CA SER A 302 2.89 -15.41 2.60
C SER A 302 4.37 -15.69 2.40
N LEU A 303 5.25 -14.99 3.13
CA LEU A 303 6.70 -15.22 3.07
C LEU A 303 7.07 -16.61 3.60
N ALA A 304 6.46 -17.03 4.70
CA ALA A 304 6.66 -18.37 5.27
C ALA A 304 6.28 -19.47 4.26
N THR A 305 5.13 -19.30 3.59
CA THR A 305 4.66 -20.24 2.55
C THR A 305 5.60 -20.29 1.36
N MET A 306 6.05 -19.13 0.86
CA MET A 306 7.02 -19.06 -0.24
C MET A 306 8.34 -19.74 0.11
N TYR A 307 8.82 -19.58 1.35
CA TYR A 307 10.03 -20.22 1.84
C TYR A 307 9.92 -21.74 1.88
N LYS A 308 8.84 -22.27 2.45
CA LYS A 308 8.57 -23.72 2.49
C LYS A 308 8.45 -24.30 1.08
N LEU A 309 7.74 -23.62 0.18
CA LEU A 309 7.60 -24.05 -1.21
C LEU A 309 8.96 -24.06 -1.92
N ALA A 310 9.77 -23.00 -1.80
CA ALA A 310 11.08 -22.94 -2.44
C ALA A 310 12.06 -24.01 -1.90
N ALA A 311 12.06 -24.27 -0.59
CA ALA A 311 12.83 -25.34 0.03
C ALA A 311 12.41 -26.72 -0.50
N TYR A 312 11.10 -26.96 -0.57
CA TYR A 312 10.56 -28.22 -1.10
C TYR A 312 10.93 -28.43 -2.57
N MET A 313 10.76 -27.40 -3.42
CA MET A 313 11.08 -27.48 -4.85
C MET A 313 12.57 -27.70 -5.13
N THR A 314 13.46 -27.37 -4.19
CA THR A 314 14.91 -27.54 -4.34
C THR A 314 15.43 -28.84 -3.73
N GLY A 315 14.54 -29.66 -3.14
CA GLY A 315 14.91 -30.91 -2.48
C GLY A 315 15.64 -30.71 -1.16
N GLU A 316 15.67 -29.49 -0.62
CA GLU A 316 16.23 -29.24 0.70
C GLU A 316 15.21 -29.66 1.78
N SER A 317 15.66 -30.41 2.78
CA SER A 317 14.78 -30.92 3.83
C SER A 317 14.14 -29.77 4.61
N ILE A 318 12.81 -29.72 4.61
CA ILE A 318 11.99 -28.81 5.43
C ILE A 318 12.29 -29.01 6.93
N GLU A 319 12.95 -30.10 7.31
CA GLU A 319 13.33 -30.46 8.68
C GLU A 319 14.36 -29.53 9.33
N GLU A 320 15.05 -28.64 8.59
CA GLU A 320 15.79 -27.51 9.20
C GLU A 320 14.91 -26.25 9.41
N ALA A 321 13.69 -26.23 8.86
CA ALA A 321 12.74 -25.11 8.88
C ALA A 321 11.46 -25.37 9.69
N ALA A 322 11.26 -26.59 10.20
CA ALA A 322 10.02 -27.02 10.87
C ALA A 322 10.23 -27.77 12.19
N ASP A 323 11.44 -27.77 12.75
CA ASP A 323 11.74 -28.55 13.96
C ASP A 323 11.35 -27.81 15.26
N ARG A 324 10.08 -27.35 15.32
CA ARG A 324 9.26 -27.13 16.53
C ARG A 324 7.76 -27.21 16.23
N SER A 325 7.28 -28.24 15.53
CA SER A 325 5.88 -28.66 15.71
C SER A 325 5.65 -30.13 15.34
N ALA A 326 5.69 -30.96 16.38
CA ALA A 326 5.03 -32.27 16.53
C ALA A 326 5.43 -33.40 15.57
N THR A 327 6.24 -34.30 16.13
CA THR A 327 6.26 -35.74 15.86
C THR A 327 4.87 -36.31 15.54
N VAL A 328 4.72 -36.93 14.37
CA VAL A 328 3.80 -38.06 14.18
C VAL A 328 4.53 -39.18 13.46
N ALA A 329 4.65 -40.29 14.17
CA ALA A 329 5.31 -41.51 13.75
C ALA A 329 4.46 -42.30 12.75
N GLY A 330 5.14 -42.89 11.76
CA GLY A 330 4.92 -44.25 11.25
C GLY A 330 3.57 -44.60 10.65
N GLN A 331 3.53 -44.72 9.32
CA GLN A 331 3.09 -45.91 8.57
C GLN A 331 3.16 -45.63 7.06
N ALA A 332 3.94 -46.43 6.34
CA ALA A 332 3.95 -46.46 4.88
C ALA A 332 2.74 -47.27 4.40
N ALA A 333 1.66 -46.57 4.06
CA ALA A 333 0.60 -47.09 3.20
C ALA A 333 0.76 -46.44 1.82
N GLU A 334 0.54 -47.20 0.75
CA GLU A 334 0.41 -46.66 -0.61
C GLU A 334 -0.75 -45.67 -0.65
N LYS A 335 -0.44 -44.40 -0.42
CA LYS A 335 -1.38 -43.30 -0.51
C LYS A 335 -1.74 -43.07 -1.97
N THR A 336 -3.02 -42.84 -2.22
CA THR A 336 -3.50 -42.45 -3.54
C THR A 336 -2.90 -41.09 -3.94
N LYS A 337 -2.82 -40.79 -5.25
CA LYS A 337 -2.31 -39.50 -5.75
C LYS A 337 -3.00 -38.28 -5.14
N ALA A 338 -4.25 -38.43 -4.68
CA ALA A 338 -5.00 -37.37 -4.00
C ALA A 338 -4.51 -37.14 -2.56
N GLU A 339 -4.13 -38.20 -1.85
CA GLU A 339 -3.63 -38.13 -0.48
C GLU A 339 -2.18 -37.61 -0.43
N HIS A 340 -1.33 -37.96 -1.42
CA HIS A 340 -0.01 -37.32 -1.59
C HIS A 340 -0.11 -35.83 -1.91
N LEU A 341 -1.08 -35.44 -2.74
CA LEU A 341 -1.37 -34.04 -3.04
C LEU A 341 -1.81 -33.29 -1.79
N GLU A 342 -2.69 -33.89 -0.98
CA GLU A 342 -3.21 -33.26 0.23
C GLU A 342 -2.12 -33.12 1.31
N GLU A 343 -1.25 -34.13 1.47
CA GLU A 343 -0.11 -34.08 2.39
C GLU A 343 0.96 -33.06 1.96
N ALA A 344 1.35 -33.02 0.69
CA ALA A 344 2.31 -32.04 0.17
C ALA A 344 1.79 -30.60 0.30
N LEU A 345 0.49 -30.38 0.07
CA LEU A 345 -0.14 -29.08 0.25
C LEU A 345 -0.31 -28.71 1.72
N GLN A 346 -0.65 -29.67 2.60
CA GLN A 346 -0.71 -29.43 4.05
C GLN A 346 0.65 -28.96 4.60
N ILE A 347 1.75 -29.54 4.12
CA ILE A 347 3.10 -29.13 4.50
C ILE A 347 3.39 -27.68 4.05
N ILE A 348 2.96 -27.30 2.84
CA ILE A 348 3.12 -25.94 2.30
C ILE A 348 2.33 -24.91 3.13
N PHE A 349 1.13 -25.26 3.62
CA PHE A 349 0.20 -24.35 4.29
C PHE A 349 0.11 -24.50 5.82
N ALA A 350 1.01 -25.26 6.47
CA ALA A 350 0.88 -25.72 7.86
C ALA A 350 0.79 -24.65 8.97
N ASN A 351 1.10 -23.37 8.71
CA ASN A 351 1.10 -22.30 9.72
C ASN A 351 0.13 -21.18 9.31
N GLU A 352 -1.09 -21.16 9.87
CA GLU A 352 -2.18 -20.19 9.60
C GLU A 352 -2.72 -20.15 8.15
N GLY A 353 -2.08 -20.84 7.22
CA GLY A 353 -2.49 -21.00 5.82
C GLY A 353 -3.61 -22.00 5.59
N SER A 354 -4.17 -22.64 6.63
CA SER A 354 -5.29 -23.57 6.50
C SER A 354 -6.52 -22.89 5.89
N LEU A 355 -6.78 -21.63 6.24
CA LEU A 355 -7.84 -20.82 5.62
C LEU A 355 -7.53 -20.52 4.15
N LEU A 356 -6.28 -20.17 3.82
CA LEU A 356 -5.85 -19.94 2.43
C LEU A 356 -5.93 -21.23 1.61
N PHE A 357 -5.62 -22.38 2.20
CA PHE A 357 -5.78 -23.70 1.59
C PHE A 357 -7.24 -24.04 1.35
N GLU A 358 -8.13 -23.81 2.33
CA GLU A 358 -9.57 -24.01 2.15
C GLU A 358 -10.15 -23.09 1.07
N ILE A 359 -9.75 -21.82 1.03
CA ILE A 359 -10.14 -20.88 -0.04
C ILE A 359 -9.60 -21.37 -1.41
N ALA A 360 -8.34 -21.80 -1.46
CA ALA A 360 -7.68 -22.29 -2.67
C ALA A 360 -8.30 -23.60 -3.19
N LYS A 361 -8.63 -24.55 -2.31
CA LYS A 361 -9.25 -25.85 -2.62
C LYS A 361 -10.66 -25.70 -3.19
N ASN A 362 -11.36 -24.64 -2.78
CA ASN A 362 -12.71 -24.33 -3.27
C ASN A 362 -12.72 -23.49 -4.55
N ASN A 363 -11.56 -23.03 -5.04
CA ASN A 363 -11.43 -22.30 -6.30
C ASN A 363 -10.91 -23.24 -7.42
N PRO A 364 -11.71 -23.55 -8.45
CA PRO A 364 -11.32 -24.49 -9.52
C PRO A 364 -10.05 -24.11 -10.29
N ALA A 365 -9.80 -22.82 -10.49
CA ALA A 365 -8.61 -22.33 -11.18
C ALA A 365 -7.36 -22.55 -10.31
N VAL A 366 -7.46 -22.24 -9.02
CA VAL A 366 -6.37 -22.47 -8.06
C VAL A 366 -6.10 -23.96 -7.88
N VAL A 367 -7.14 -24.80 -7.80
CA VAL A 367 -6.98 -26.27 -7.76
C VAL A 367 -6.25 -26.78 -8.99
N ASN A 368 -6.54 -26.27 -10.19
CA ASN A 368 -5.84 -26.66 -11.41
C ASN A 368 -4.37 -26.22 -11.41
N ILE A 369 -4.07 -25.04 -10.87
CA ILE A 369 -2.69 -24.56 -10.66
C ILE A 369 -1.96 -25.45 -9.65
N LEU A 370 -2.57 -25.72 -8.48
CA LEU A 370 -1.99 -26.60 -7.46
C LEU A 370 -1.75 -28.02 -8.00
N ARG A 371 -2.67 -28.55 -8.81
CA ARG A 371 -2.48 -29.84 -9.50
C ARG A 371 -1.36 -29.79 -10.54
N ARG A 372 -1.18 -28.68 -11.26
CA ARG A 372 -0.05 -28.49 -12.19
C ARG A 372 1.27 -28.44 -11.43
N ILE A 373 1.33 -27.71 -10.31
CA ILE A 373 2.49 -27.66 -9.43
C ILE A 373 2.84 -29.07 -8.93
N VAL A 374 1.86 -29.84 -8.44
CA VAL A 374 2.10 -31.21 -7.98
C VAL A 374 2.45 -32.18 -9.11
N ARG A 375 1.93 -31.99 -10.32
CA ARG A 375 2.37 -32.78 -11.48
C ARG A 375 3.80 -32.46 -11.90
N ALA A 376 4.21 -31.20 -11.85
CA ALA A 376 5.61 -30.81 -12.06
C ALA A 376 6.51 -31.44 -10.98
N LEU A 377 6.05 -31.44 -9.71
CA LEU A 377 6.72 -32.08 -8.57
C LEU A 377 6.92 -33.59 -8.75
N ASP A 378 6.00 -34.29 -9.40
CA ASP A 378 6.11 -35.73 -9.69
C ASP A 378 7.06 -36.04 -10.86
N MET A 379 7.31 -35.08 -11.76
CA MET A 379 8.17 -35.27 -12.93
C MET A 379 9.65 -34.99 -12.65
N GLU A 380 9.98 -34.11 -11.70
CA GLU A 380 11.38 -33.81 -11.33
C GLU A 380 11.98 -34.80 -10.30
N LYS A 381 11.15 -35.64 -9.68
CA LYS A 381 11.60 -36.74 -8.80
C LYS A 381 11.97 -38.03 -9.56
N ARG A 382 11.85 -38.05 -10.89
CA ARG A 382 12.29 -39.13 -11.78
C ARG A 382 13.50 -38.69 -12.58
#